data_AF-A0AAV4NYW5-F1
#
_entry.id   AF-A0AAV4NYW5-F1
#
_cell.length_a   1.000
_cell.length_b   1.000
_cell.length_c   1.000
_cell.angle_alpha   90.00
_cell.angle_beta   90.00
_cell.angle_gamma   90.00
#
_symmetry.space_group_name_H-M   'P 1'
#
loop_
_entity.id
_entity.type
_entity.pdbx_description
1 polymer ?
#
loop_
_entity_poly.entity_id
_entity_poly.type
_entity_poly.pdbx_seq_one_letter_code
_entity_poly.pdbx_strand_id
1 'polypeptide(L)'
;MDEVRDCSRETVFKRMEQLVCEMQNPETGVPLRRQKMFLTTIPSAFLAYDLVEWLMERLNIEEQVSVCPLAEAVHLANQLCQHGYFFPVGDTRSLAIRDDGSLYRFQAPYFWPSHHQPDNTDYAIYLLKRSRKNKQKHGLEDYEQEALARLKKLLCHKWDFIALQAEEQVSLAKDKKKGDRLVLESQEKSYWRVHRPRCLEKTPLANRKVKKKNINDLKREKTLLLESLNRPRVKTYQIVESLLNHCQEYIEFDAFVVGVLPSNPWITEDTTLWTLNNREVDVPTEQRVKLWAISLEDLLNDPTGIKEFERYLRTEYSHENILFWKAVQSLRRGGKSDIEKKFMIFTMNFSPQMPLVK
;
A
#
# COMPACT_ATOMS: atom_id res chain seq x y z
N MET A 1 -30.08 -10.32 -0.95
CA MET A 1 -28.91 -11.13 -1.29
C MET A 1 -27.74 -10.17 -1.21
N ASP A 2 -27.25 -9.94 0.00
CA ASP A 2 -26.31 -8.84 0.24
C ASP A 2 -24.93 -9.25 -0.23
N GLU A 3 -24.46 -8.65 -1.32
CA GLU A 3 -23.09 -8.80 -1.78
C GLU A 3 -22.15 -8.30 -0.67
N VAL A 4 -21.40 -9.24 -0.10
CA VAL A 4 -20.41 -8.99 0.95
C VAL A 4 -19.27 -8.20 0.34
N ARG A 5 -19.27 -6.89 0.58
CA ARG A 5 -18.26 -5.94 0.11
C ARG A 5 -17.02 -5.98 0.99
N ASP A 6 -15.86 -5.78 0.37
CA ASP A 6 -14.57 -5.73 1.04
C ASP A 6 -14.47 -4.44 1.88
N CYS A 7 -14.61 -4.58 3.20
CA CYS A 7 -14.61 -3.49 4.19
C CYS A 7 -13.37 -2.58 4.08
N SER A 8 -12.23 -3.12 3.64
CA SER A 8 -11.00 -2.34 3.47
C SER A 8 -11.09 -1.35 2.32
N ARG A 9 -11.64 -1.78 1.18
CA ARG A 9 -11.80 -0.99 -0.04
C ARG A 9 -12.81 0.14 0.13
N GLU A 10 -13.94 -0.16 0.77
CA GLU A 10 -14.98 0.84 1.06
C GLU A 10 -14.44 1.97 1.93
N THR A 11 -13.58 1.64 2.90
CA THR A 11 -13.00 2.64 3.80
C THR A 11 -12.08 3.60 3.05
N VAL A 12 -11.26 3.11 2.10
CA VAL A 12 -10.39 3.96 1.28
C VAL A 12 -11.20 4.85 0.35
N PHE A 13 -12.19 4.32 -0.37
CA PHE A 13 -13.07 5.12 -1.22
C PHE A 13 -13.82 6.18 -0.42
N LYS A 14 -14.37 5.82 0.74
CA LYS A 14 -15.07 6.77 1.61
C LYS A 14 -14.17 7.94 2.03
N ARG A 15 -12.89 7.67 2.36
CA ARG A 15 -11.92 8.73 2.70
C ARG A 15 -11.58 9.62 1.51
N MET A 16 -11.34 9.04 0.33
CA MET A 16 -11.07 9.81 -0.89
C MET A 16 -12.27 10.66 -1.28
N GLU A 17 -13.48 10.11 -1.20
CA GLU A 17 -14.74 10.80 -1.53
C GLU A 17 -15.05 11.92 -0.54
N GLN A 18 -14.80 11.71 0.75
CA GLN A 18 -14.89 12.76 1.75
C GLN A 18 -13.94 13.93 1.41
N LEU A 19 -12.68 13.63 1.08
CA LEU A 19 -11.72 14.66 0.69
C LEU A 19 -12.16 15.40 -0.59
N VAL A 20 -12.68 14.68 -1.58
CA VAL A 20 -13.21 15.27 -2.84
C VAL A 20 -14.46 16.12 -2.61
N CYS A 21 -15.30 15.79 -1.62
CA CYS A 21 -16.39 16.66 -1.18
C CYS A 21 -15.85 17.95 -0.55
N GLU A 22 -14.83 17.86 0.31
CA GLU A 22 -14.20 19.03 0.93
C GLU A 22 -13.53 19.93 -0.12
N MET A 23 -12.88 19.35 -1.13
CA MET A 23 -12.34 20.09 -2.28
C MET A 23 -13.40 20.85 -3.07
N GLN A 24 -14.66 20.43 -3.03
CA GLN A 24 -15.78 21.06 -3.73
C GLN A 24 -16.56 22.05 -2.85
N ASN A 25 -16.12 22.29 -1.62
CA ASN A 25 -16.76 23.27 -0.75
C ASN A 25 -16.72 24.68 -1.40
N PRO A 26 -17.85 25.41 -1.49
CA PRO A 26 -17.89 26.73 -2.13
C PRO A 26 -17.01 27.81 -1.47
N GLU A 27 -16.75 27.69 -0.17
CA GLU A 27 -16.02 28.69 0.62
C GLU A 27 -14.56 28.28 0.87
N THR A 28 -14.36 27.01 1.21
CA THR A 28 -13.05 26.51 1.65
C THR A 28 -12.42 25.53 0.67
N GLY A 29 -13.05 25.25 -0.47
CA GLY A 29 -12.60 24.26 -1.45
C GLY A 29 -11.64 24.84 -2.51
N VAL A 30 -11.32 24.01 -3.50
CA VAL A 30 -10.48 24.39 -4.63
C VAL A 30 -11.22 25.42 -5.49
N PRO A 31 -10.59 26.57 -5.82
CA PRO A 31 -11.26 27.65 -6.54
C PRO A 31 -11.68 27.23 -7.95
N LEU A 32 -12.99 27.15 -8.18
CA LEU A 32 -13.57 26.86 -9.49
C LEU A 32 -13.66 28.12 -10.33
N ARG A 33 -13.11 28.08 -11.55
CA ARG A 33 -13.08 29.20 -12.49
C ARG A 33 -13.93 28.89 -13.72
N ARG A 34 -14.53 29.94 -14.29
CA ARG A 34 -15.08 29.91 -15.64
C ARG A 34 -14.02 30.47 -16.58
N GLN A 35 -13.33 29.61 -17.32
CA GLN A 35 -12.24 30.05 -18.18
C GLN A 35 -12.71 30.28 -19.61
N LYS A 36 -12.52 31.50 -20.11
CA LYS A 36 -12.73 31.82 -21.53
C LYS A 36 -11.46 31.46 -22.29
N MET A 37 -11.59 30.54 -23.24
CA MET A 37 -10.56 30.19 -24.21
C MET A 37 -10.99 30.71 -25.58
N PHE A 38 -10.07 30.73 -26.55
CA PHE A 38 -10.40 31.14 -27.92
C PHE A 38 -11.62 30.36 -28.44
N LEU A 39 -12.73 31.08 -28.71
CA LEU A 39 -14.03 30.57 -29.18
C LEU A 39 -14.83 29.62 -28.25
N THR A 40 -14.35 29.32 -27.03
CA THR A 40 -15.03 28.39 -26.10
C THR A 40 -14.96 28.86 -24.65
N THR A 41 -15.98 28.56 -23.86
CA THR A 41 -15.98 28.84 -22.41
C THR A 41 -16.06 27.51 -21.67
N ILE A 42 -15.12 27.28 -20.75
CA ILE A 42 -15.07 26.08 -19.92
C ILE A 42 -15.70 26.44 -18.56
N PRO A 43 -16.90 25.89 -18.24
CA PRO A 43 -17.52 26.11 -16.94
C PRO A 43 -16.96 25.13 -15.91
N SER A 44 -16.85 25.58 -14.64
CA SER A 44 -16.57 24.74 -13.47
C SER A 44 -15.32 23.86 -13.63
N ALA A 45 -14.17 24.50 -13.86
CA ALA A 45 -12.86 23.86 -13.90
C ALA A 45 -11.88 24.54 -12.94
N PHE A 46 -10.85 23.82 -12.52
CA PHE A 46 -9.80 24.33 -11.64
C PHE A 46 -8.41 24.06 -12.24
N LEU A 47 -7.40 24.80 -11.78
CA LEU A 47 -6.02 24.59 -12.20
C LEU A 47 -5.35 23.53 -11.31
N ALA A 48 -4.43 22.77 -11.89
CA ALA A 48 -3.64 21.79 -11.15
C ALA A 48 -2.94 22.38 -9.92
N TYR A 49 -2.34 23.57 -10.06
CA TYR A 49 -1.62 24.20 -8.96
C TYR A 49 -2.57 24.54 -7.79
N ASP A 50 -3.76 25.10 -8.07
CA ASP A 50 -4.77 25.43 -7.06
C ASP A 50 -5.16 24.19 -6.23
N LEU A 51 -5.28 23.02 -6.89
CA LEU A 51 -5.58 21.75 -6.22
C LEU A 51 -4.41 21.28 -5.33
N VAL A 52 -3.18 21.36 -5.83
CA VAL A 52 -1.99 20.89 -5.11
C VAL A 52 -1.72 21.77 -3.89
N GLU A 53 -1.83 23.09 -4.04
CA GLU A 53 -1.74 24.05 -2.93
C GLU A 53 -2.81 23.78 -1.87
N TRP A 54 -4.07 23.61 -2.30
CA TRP A 54 -5.16 23.26 -1.39
C TRP A 54 -4.92 21.95 -0.63
N LEU A 55 -4.37 20.94 -1.31
CA LEU A 55 -4.03 19.65 -0.69
C LEU A 55 -2.94 19.79 0.37
N MET A 56 -1.90 20.59 0.08
CA MET A 56 -0.81 20.84 1.02
C MET A 56 -1.32 21.53 2.28
N GLU A 57 -2.14 22.58 2.14
CA GLU A 57 -2.73 23.30 3.28
C GLU A 57 -3.71 22.42 4.06
N ARG A 58 -4.66 21.78 3.38
CA ARG A 58 -5.74 21.01 4.03
C ARG A 58 -5.23 19.81 4.82
N LEU A 59 -4.19 19.14 4.30
CA LEU A 59 -3.61 17.93 4.88
C LEU A 59 -2.32 18.20 5.67
N ASN A 60 -1.91 19.46 5.80
CA ASN A 60 -0.70 19.88 6.50
C ASN A 60 0.57 19.16 5.98
N ILE A 61 0.69 19.07 4.66
CA ILE A 61 1.85 18.47 3.98
C ILE A 61 2.95 19.52 3.93
N GLU A 62 3.75 19.58 4.99
CA GLU A 62 4.84 20.52 5.20
C GLU A 62 6.20 19.79 5.33
N GLU A 63 7.30 20.54 5.24
CA GLU A 63 8.67 19.98 5.33
C GLU A 63 8.95 19.25 6.66
N GLN A 64 8.23 19.60 7.73
CA GLN A 64 8.34 18.92 9.02
C GLN A 64 7.80 17.47 8.99
N VAL A 65 6.89 17.19 8.05
CA VAL A 65 6.17 15.91 7.93
C VAL A 65 6.68 15.11 6.74
N SER A 66 7.12 15.78 5.68
CA SER A 66 7.50 15.16 4.41
C SER A 66 8.83 15.70 3.89
N VAL A 67 9.68 14.81 3.39
CA VAL A 67 10.97 15.17 2.76
C VAL A 67 10.75 15.98 1.48
N CYS A 68 9.66 15.73 0.77
CA CYS A 68 9.31 16.41 -0.48
C CYS A 68 7.80 16.76 -0.52
N PRO A 69 7.35 17.79 0.21
CA PRO A 69 5.93 18.08 0.41
C PRO A 69 5.13 18.22 -0.90
N LEU A 70 5.71 18.95 -1.86
CA LEU A 70 5.11 19.13 -3.19
C LEU A 70 4.94 17.79 -3.93
N ALA A 71 5.95 16.92 -3.88
CA ALA A 71 5.90 15.63 -4.57
C ALA A 71 4.84 14.71 -3.96
N GLU A 72 4.67 14.75 -2.64
CA GLU A 72 3.63 13.98 -1.95
C GLU A 72 2.21 14.47 -2.29
N ALA A 73 1.98 15.78 -2.27
CA ALA A 73 0.70 16.36 -2.67
C ALA A 73 0.35 16.07 -4.14
N VAL A 74 1.33 16.20 -5.05
CA VAL A 74 1.19 15.82 -6.45
C VAL A 74 0.93 14.32 -6.61
N HIS A 75 1.59 13.47 -5.83
CA HIS A 75 1.34 12.03 -5.83
C HIS A 75 -0.11 11.71 -5.43
N LEU A 76 -0.61 12.31 -4.34
CA LEU A 76 -1.98 12.13 -3.90
C LEU A 76 -2.99 12.62 -4.94
N ALA A 77 -2.75 13.79 -5.54
CA ALA A 77 -3.58 14.32 -6.61
C ALA A 77 -3.59 13.40 -7.84
N ASN A 78 -2.44 12.81 -8.19
CA ASN A 78 -2.37 11.79 -9.24
C ASN A 78 -3.19 10.55 -8.90
N GLN A 79 -3.15 10.06 -7.67
CA GLN A 79 -3.99 8.93 -7.25
C GLN A 79 -5.48 9.24 -7.39
N LEU A 80 -5.93 10.42 -6.95
CA LEU A 80 -7.32 10.85 -7.11
C LEU A 80 -7.74 10.98 -8.58
N CYS A 81 -6.85 11.49 -9.44
CA CYS A 81 -7.07 11.58 -10.88
C CYS A 81 -7.18 10.19 -11.53
N GLN A 82 -6.31 9.25 -11.16
CA GLN A 82 -6.28 7.89 -11.69
C GLN A 82 -7.51 7.08 -11.26
N HIS A 83 -8.02 7.33 -10.06
CA HIS A 83 -9.29 6.79 -9.59
C HIS A 83 -10.52 7.47 -10.20
N GLY A 84 -10.34 8.56 -10.94
CA GLY A 84 -11.41 9.21 -11.71
C GLY A 84 -12.27 10.18 -10.92
N TYR A 85 -11.82 10.68 -9.77
CA TYR A 85 -12.55 11.71 -9.01
C TYR A 85 -12.53 13.08 -9.67
N PHE A 86 -11.52 13.34 -10.50
CA PHE A 86 -11.47 14.45 -11.44
C PHE A 86 -10.63 14.05 -12.64
N PHE A 87 -10.73 14.82 -13.72
CA PHE A 87 -10.07 14.51 -14.98
C PHE A 87 -9.69 15.78 -15.75
N PRO A 88 -8.66 15.73 -16.60
CA PRO A 88 -8.27 16.88 -17.42
C PRO A 88 -9.35 17.21 -18.44
N VAL A 89 -9.62 18.51 -18.62
CA VAL A 89 -10.62 19.02 -19.58
C VAL A 89 -10.09 18.98 -21.01
N GLY A 90 -8.78 19.11 -21.20
CA GLY A 90 -8.12 18.95 -22.50
C GLY A 90 -8.15 17.51 -23.00
N ASP A 91 -7.88 17.30 -24.29
CA ASP A 91 -7.76 15.93 -24.85
C ASP A 91 -6.38 15.33 -24.55
N THR A 92 -6.00 15.32 -23.29
CA THR A 92 -4.83 14.57 -22.83
C THR A 92 -5.25 13.12 -22.62
N ARG A 93 -4.43 12.21 -23.16
CA ARG A 93 -4.60 10.75 -22.97
C ARG A 93 -4.16 10.27 -21.58
N SER A 94 -3.48 11.12 -20.83
CA SER A 94 -2.97 10.83 -19.48
C SER A 94 -3.97 11.22 -18.38
N LEU A 95 -4.16 10.33 -17.39
CA LEU A 95 -4.90 10.57 -16.16
C LEU A 95 -3.92 10.98 -15.05
N ALA A 96 -3.24 12.11 -15.24
CA ALA A 96 -2.28 12.66 -14.30
C ALA A 96 -2.40 14.18 -14.22
N ILE A 97 -2.01 14.72 -13.07
CA ILE A 97 -1.81 16.15 -12.85
C ILE A 97 -0.59 16.62 -13.64
N ARG A 98 -0.70 17.82 -14.24
CA ARG A 98 0.35 18.47 -15.02
C ARG A 98 0.61 19.87 -14.47
N ASP A 99 1.83 20.33 -14.62
CA ASP A 99 2.32 21.66 -14.21
C ASP A 99 2.14 22.75 -15.28
N ASP A 100 1.61 22.39 -16.46
CA ASP A 100 1.51 23.26 -17.64
C ASP A 100 0.26 24.16 -17.68
N GLY A 101 -0.38 24.42 -16.54
CA GLY A 101 -1.63 25.18 -16.46
C GLY A 101 -2.85 24.42 -17.01
N SER A 102 -2.75 23.09 -17.16
CA SER A 102 -3.88 22.24 -17.52
C SER A 102 -5.08 22.41 -16.59
N LEU A 103 -6.27 22.42 -17.17
CA LEU A 103 -7.54 22.51 -16.44
C LEU A 103 -8.11 21.13 -16.14
N TYR A 104 -8.67 20.99 -14.94
CA TYR A 104 -9.30 19.78 -14.44
C TYR A 104 -10.74 20.03 -14.03
N ARG A 105 -11.54 18.97 -14.01
CA ARG A 105 -12.96 19.01 -13.65
C ARG A 105 -13.29 17.85 -12.71
N PHE A 106 -14.03 18.15 -11.65
CA PHE A 106 -14.56 17.13 -10.76
C PHE A 106 -15.55 16.20 -11.48
N GLN A 107 -15.46 14.93 -11.17
CA GLN A 107 -16.35 13.89 -11.67
C GLN A 107 -17.66 13.90 -10.87
N ALA A 108 -18.76 13.65 -11.57
CA ALA A 108 -20.06 13.54 -10.91
C ALA A 108 -20.08 12.32 -9.95
N PRO A 109 -20.71 12.41 -8.76
CA PRO A 109 -20.76 11.31 -7.80
C PRO A 109 -21.30 9.99 -8.37
N TYR A 110 -22.22 10.06 -9.34
CA TYR A 110 -22.72 8.89 -10.07
C TYR A 110 -21.62 8.03 -10.70
N PHE A 111 -20.53 8.66 -11.14
CA PHE A 111 -19.39 8.00 -11.78
C PHE A 111 -18.25 7.67 -10.81
N TRP A 112 -18.44 7.85 -9.50
CA TRP A 112 -17.41 7.53 -8.51
C TRP A 112 -17.19 6.01 -8.39
N PRO A 113 -15.96 5.58 -8.07
CA PRO A 113 -15.61 4.15 -7.97
C PRO A 113 -16.40 3.35 -6.92
N SER A 114 -17.00 4.01 -5.92
CA SER A 114 -17.77 3.36 -4.86
C SER A 114 -19.18 2.91 -5.28
N HIS A 115 -19.77 3.55 -6.31
CA HIS A 115 -21.19 3.38 -6.64
C HIS A 115 -21.50 2.16 -7.51
N HIS A 116 -20.79 1.97 -8.63
CA HIS A 116 -21.12 0.89 -9.57
C HIS A 116 -19.91 0.46 -10.40
N GLN A 117 -19.65 -0.86 -10.43
CA GLN A 117 -18.71 -1.43 -11.40
C GLN A 117 -19.45 -1.60 -12.74
N PRO A 118 -18.99 -0.94 -13.82
CA PRO A 118 -19.70 -0.96 -15.08
C PRO A 118 -19.63 -2.34 -15.72
N ASP A 119 -20.77 -2.82 -16.17
CA ASP A 119 -20.88 -4.09 -16.88
C ASP A 119 -20.49 -3.93 -18.37
N ASN A 120 -20.59 -5.02 -19.12
CA ASN A 120 -20.30 -4.99 -20.56
C ASN A 120 -21.44 -4.36 -21.39
N THR A 121 -22.67 -4.37 -20.86
CA THR A 121 -23.86 -3.79 -21.48
C THR A 121 -23.74 -2.27 -21.53
N ASP A 122 -23.42 -1.65 -20.40
CA ASP A 122 -23.21 -0.21 -20.25
C ASP A 122 -22.12 0.29 -21.20
N TYR A 123 -21.01 -0.47 -21.30
CA TYR A 123 -19.91 -0.10 -22.19
C TYR A 123 -20.30 -0.19 -23.66
N ALA A 124 -21.09 -1.21 -24.03
CA ALA A 124 -21.61 -1.34 -25.39
C ALA A 124 -22.55 -0.18 -25.75
N ILE A 125 -23.45 0.23 -24.84
CA ILE A 125 -24.33 1.39 -25.01
C ILE A 125 -23.49 2.66 -25.24
N TYR A 126 -22.47 2.90 -24.40
CA TYR A 126 -21.57 4.04 -24.53
C TYR A 126 -20.87 4.11 -25.89
N LEU A 127 -20.22 3.01 -26.30
CA LEU A 127 -19.51 2.94 -27.57
C LEU A 127 -20.44 3.11 -28.76
N LEU A 128 -21.64 2.50 -28.71
CA LEU A 128 -22.63 2.61 -29.78
C LEU A 128 -23.16 4.03 -29.90
N LYS A 129 -23.47 4.69 -28.77
CA LYS A 129 -23.85 6.12 -28.71
C LYS A 129 -22.77 7.01 -29.33
N ARG A 130 -21.49 6.75 -29.08
CA ARG A 130 -20.38 7.50 -29.69
C ARG A 130 -20.21 7.21 -31.18
N SER A 131 -20.36 5.96 -31.61
CA SER A 131 -20.23 5.57 -33.03
C SER A 131 -21.25 6.24 -33.94
N ARG A 132 -22.42 6.60 -33.39
CA ARG A 132 -23.50 7.29 -34.11
C ARG A 132 -23.27 8.80 -34.25
N LYS A 133 -22.21 9.36 -33.65
CA LYS A 133 -21.83 10.78 -33.78
C LYS A 133 -20.87 11.00 -34.96
N ASN A 134 -20.70 12.27 -35.34
CA ASN A 134 -19.93 12.66 -36.53
C ASN A 134 -18.48 12.11 -36.50
N LYS A 135 -18.15 11.27 -37.49
CA LYS A 135 -16.93 10.45 -37.56
C LYS A 135 -15.63 11.25 -37.54
N GLN A 136 -15.61 12.47 -38.09
CA GLN A 136 -14.36 13.25 -38.19
C GLN A 136 -13.90 13.88 -36.88
N LYS A 137 -14.78 14.06 -35.88
CA LYS A 137 -14.45 14.77 -34.62
C LYS A 137 -14.63 13.93 -33.35
N HIS A 138 -15.51 12.91 -33.40
CA HIS A 138 -15.88 12.09 -32.24
C HIS A 138 -15.86 10.59 -32.54
N GLY A 139 -15.10 10.18 -33.56
CA GLY A 139 -14.91 8.77 -33.91
C GLY A 139 -14.43 7.93 -32.73
N LEU A 140 -14.73 6.63 -32.79
CA LEU A 140 -14.17 5.66 -31.87
C LEU A 140 -12.68 5.44 -32.20
N GLU A 141 -11.83 5.37 -31.18
CA GLU A 141 -10.44 4.94 -31.37
C GLU A 141 -10.37 3.47 -31.79
N ASP A 142 -9.27 3.02 -32.38
CA ASP A 142 -9.15 1.66 -32.92
C ASP A 142 -9.45 0.58 -31.87
N TYR A 143 -8.92 0.74 -30.65
CA TYR A 143 -9.20 -0.19 -29.55
C TYR A 143 -10.68 -0.17 -29.12
N GLU A 144 -11.36 0.97 -29.26
CA GLU A 144 -12.80 1.12 -28.97
C GLU A 144 -13.64 0.46 -30.05
N GLN A 145 -13.23 0.56 -31.33
CA GLN A 145 -13.89 -0.13 -32.45
C GLN A 145 -13.78 -1.64 -32.29
N GLU A 146 -12.59 -2.15 -31.96
CA GLU A 146 -12.40 -3.56 -31.67
C GLU A 146 -13.22 -4.02 -30.45
N ALA A 147 -13.26 -3.21 -29.39
CA ALA A 147 -14.07 -3.51 -28.22
C ALA A 147 -15.56 -3.58 -28.56
N LEU A 148 -16.09 -2.64 -29.34
CA LEU A 148 -17.47 -2.64 -29.80
C LEU A 148 -17.78 -3.89 -30.64
N ALA A 149 -16.89 -4.26 -31.56
CA ALA A 149 -17.04 -5.46 -32.38
C ALA A 149 -17.07 -6.74 -31.52
N ARG A 150 -16.21 -6.83 -30.48
CA ARG A 150 -16.23 -7.94 -29.52
C ARG A 150 -17.52 -7.97 -28.71
N LEU A 151 -17.95 -6.82 -28.18
CA LEU A 151 -19.18 -6.70 -27.39
C LEU A 151 -20.43 -7.06 -28.21
N LYS A 152 -20.47 -6.70 -29.50
CA LYS A 152 -21.57 -7.06 -30.40
C LYS A 152 -21.72 -8.58 -30.56
N LYS A 153 -20.61 -9.30 -30.63
CA LYS A 153 -20.61 -10.77 -30.67
C LYS A 153 -21.04 -11.35 -29.31
N LEU A 154 -20.50 -10.82 -28.22
CA LEU A 154 -20.76 -11.30 -26.86
C LEU A 154 -22.21 -11.08 -26.41
N LEU A 155 -22.78 -9.92 -26.73
CA LEU A 155 -24.11 -9.48 -26.28
C LEU A 155 -25.17 -9.58 -27.38
N CYS A 156 -24.96 -10.46 -28.37
CA CYS A 156 -25.85 -10.59 -29.54
C CYS A 156 -27.34 -10.77 -29.15
N HIS A 157 -27.60 -11.58 -28.13
CA HIS A 157 -28.93 -11.88 -27.60
C HIS A 157 -29.69 -10.67 -27.01
N LYS A 158 -29.01 -9.56 -26.73
CA LYS A 158 -29.60 -8.31 -26.20
C LYS A 158 -29.22 -7.09 -27.05
N TRP A 159 -28.71 -7.29 -28.26
CA TRP A 159 -28.16 -6.21 -29.07
C TRP A 159 -29.21 -5.18 -29.47
N ASP A 160 -30.44 -5.61 -29.78
CA ASP A 160 -31.53 -4.71 -30.15
C ASP A 160 -31.91 -3.78 -29.00
N PHE A 161 -31.92 -4.31 -27.77
CA PHE A 161 -32.13 -3.51 -26.56
C PHE A 161 -31.01 -2.47 -26.37
N ILE A 162 -29.75 -2.89 -26.51
CA ILE A 162 -28.58 -1.98 -26.43
C ILE A 162 -28.66 -0.88 -27.49
N ALA A 163 -29.08 -1.24 -28.71
CA ALA A 163 -29.24 -0.30 -29.82
C ALA A 163 -30.34 0.72 -29.56
N LEU A 164 -31.48 0.27 -29.04
CA LEU A 164 -32.60 1.13 -28.66
C LEU A 164 -32.19 2.09 -27.53
N GLN A 165 -31.55 1.59 -26.47
CA GLN A 165 -31.07 2.41 -25.36
C GLN A 165 -30.04 3.46 -25.79
N ALA A 166 -29.11 3.09 -26.66
CA ALA A 166 -28.14 4.04 -27.22
C ALA A 166 -28.83 5.14 -28.04
N GLU A 167 -29.87 4.80 -28.81
CA GLU A 167 -30.64 5.76 -29.61
C GLU A 167 -31.41 6.76 -28.76
N GLU A 168 -32.10 6.26 -27.74
CA GLU A 168 -32.86 7.06 -26.80
C GLU A 168 -31.96 8.09 -26.09
N GLN A 169 -30.79 7.67 -25.61
CA GLN A 169 -29.83 8.58 -24.99
C GLN A 169 -29.26 9.62 -25.96
N VAL A 170 -29.04 9.27 -27.24
CA VAL A 170 -28.64 10.24 -28.27
C VAL A 170 -29.76 11.25 -28.51
N SER A 171 -31.01 10.81 -28.53
CA SER A 171 -32.17 11.69 -28.70
C SER A 171 -32.29 12.69 -27.54
N LEU A 172 -32.29 12.19 -26.30
CA LEU A 172 -32.36 13.01 -25.09
C LEU A 172 -31.20 14.01 -24.98
N ALA A 173 -30.03 13.69 -25.53
CA ALA A 173 -28.88 14.60 -25.55
C ALA A 173 -29.07 15.80 -26.50
N LYS A 174 -29.99 15.73 -27.49
CA LYS A 174 -30.27 16.85 -28.41
C LYS A 174 -31.05 17.97 -27.73
N ASP A 175 -31.86 17.65 -26.72
CA ASP A 175 -32.68 18.61 -25.98
C ASP A 175 -31.86 19.40 -24.94
N LYS A 176 -30.63 18.96 -24.65
CA LYS A 176 -29.73 19.62 -23.71
C LYS A 176 -29.00 20.80 -24.35
N LYS A 177 -28.74 21.84 -23.56
CA LYS A 177 -27.88 22.97 -23.96
C LYS A 177 -26.49 22.45 -24.37
N LYS A 178 -25.88 23.09 -25.38
CA LYS A 178 -24.58 22.69 -25.94
C LYS A 178 -23.48 22.56 -24.87
N GLY A 179 -23.44 23.47 -23.89
CA GLY A 179 -22.47 23.45 -22.80
C GLY A 179 -22.67 22.23 -21.89
N ASP A 180 -23.88 22.03 -21.38
CA ASP A 180 -24.22 20.91 -20.49
C ASP A 180 -23.98 19.56 -21.15
N ARG A 181 -24.31 19.46 -22.45
CA ARG A 181 -24.04 18.27 -23.25
C ARG A 181 -22.55 17.94 -23.30
N LEU A 182 -21.68 18.94 -23.52
CA LEU A 182 -20.23 18.75 -23.56
C LEU A 182 -19.68 18.27 -22.21
N VAL A 183 -20.20 18.83 -21.10
CA VAL A 183 -19.78 18.43 -19.75
C VAL A 183 -20.15 16.98 -19.48
N LEU A 184 -21.39 16.59 -19.75
CA LEU A 184 -21.87 15.20 -19.58
C LEU A 184 -21.05 14.22 -20.43
N GLU A 185 -20.78 14.57 -21.69
CA GLU A 185 -19.95 13.75 -22.57
C GLU A 185 -18.51 13.59 -22.03
N SER A 186 -17.94 14.66 -21.46
CA SER A 186 -16.59 14.62 -20.88
C SER A 186 -16.53 13.75 -19.61
N GLN A 187 -17.55 13.83 -18.75
CA GLN A 187 -17.68 13.02 -17.53
C GLN A 187 -17.83 11.53 -17.84
N GLU A 188 -18.66 11.20 -18.82
CA GLU A 188 -18.85 9.82 -19.25
C GLU A 188 -17.58 9.27 -19.94
N LYS A 189 -16.91 10.09 -20.78
CA LYS A 189 -15.64 9.70 -21.41
C LYS A 189 -14.56 9.41 -20.38
N SER A 190 -14.41 10.24 -19.36
CA SER A 190 -13.40 10.02 -18.31
C SER A 190 -13.71 8.79 -17.44
N TYR A 191 -14.98 8.55 -17.12
CA TYR A 191 -15.42 7.33 -16.42
C TYR A 191 -14.97 6.05 -17.13
N TRP A 192 -15.17 5.96 -18.45
CA TRP A 192 -14.78 4.79 -19.23
C TRP A 192 -13.28 4.62 -19.38
N ARG A 193 -12.51 5.72 -19.41
CA ARG A 193 -11.04 5.68 -19.42
C ARG A 193 -10.48 4.98 -18.17
N VAL A 194 -11.10 5.18 -17.01
CA VAL A 194 -10.71 4.54 -15.74
C VAL A 194 -11.12 3.06 -15.71
N HIS A 195 -12.33 2.74 -16.19
CA HIS A 195 -12.90 1.39 -16.04
C HIS A 195 -12.57 0.40 -17.16
N ARG A 196 -12.11 0.89 -18.32
CA ARG A 196 -11.65 0.11 -19.48
C ARG A 196 -10.33 0.69 -20.01
N PRO A 197 -9.25 0.67 -19.21
CA PRO A 197 -7.95 1.21 -19.61
C PRO A 197 -7.29 0.35 -20.70
N ARG A 198 -6.39 0.94 -21.48
CA ARG A 198 -5.66 0.24 -22.57
C ARG A 198 -4.59 -0.73 -22.05
N CYS A 199 -4.00 -0.47 -20.88
CA CYS A 199 -2.77 -1.17 -20.46
C CYS A 199 -2.57 -1.31 -18.94
N LEU A 200 -3.55 -0.92 -18.10
CA LEU A 200 -3.46 -1.12 -16.65
C LEU A 200 -4.30 -2.32 -16.27
N GLU A 201 -3.61 -3.43 -16.00
CA GLU A 201 -4.20 -4.62 -15.42
C GLU A 201 -4.80 -4.25 -14.05
N LYS A 202 -6.08 -4.54 -13.84
CA LYS A 202 -6.67 -4.39 -12.51
C LYS A 202 -5.93 -5.35 -11.59
N THR A 203 -5.23 -4.84 -10.58
CA THR A 203 -4.59 -5.68 -9.57
C THR A 203 -5.64 -6.67 -9.05
N PRO A 204 -5.40 -8.00 -9.11
CA PRO A 204 -6.37 -8.96 -8.64
C PRO A 204 -6.59 -8.75 -7.14
N LEU A 205 -7.77 -8.26 -6.78
CA LEU A 205 -8.14 -7.98 -5.40
C LEU A 205 -8.61 -9.27 -4.73
N ALA A 206 -8.03 -9.57 -3.56
CA ALA A 206 -8.41 -10.71 -2.76
C ALA A 206 -9.77 -10.45 -2.09
N ASN A 207 -10.86 -10.91 -2.71
CA ASN A 207 -12.20 -10.86 -2.11
C ASN A 207 -12.27 -11.79 -0.89
N ARG A 208 -11.95 -11.27 0.29
CA ARG A 208 -12.17 -11.99 1.56
C ARG A 208 -13.64 -11.91 1.93
N LYS A 209 -14.38 -12.97 1.62
CA LYS A 209 -15.77 -13.13 2.09
C LYS A 209 -15.78 -13.22 3.62
N VAL A 210 -16.47 -12.31 4.28
CA VAL A 210 -16.78 -12.42 5.72
C VAL A 210 -17.73 -13.60 5.89
N LYS A 211 -17.23 -14.71 6.45
CA LYS A 211 -18.06 -15.88 6.78
C LYS A 211 -18.80 -15.62 8.08
N LYS A 212 -20.09 -16.00 8.13
CA LYS A 212 -20.83 -16.05 9.41
C LYS A 212 -20.13 -17.04 10.34
N LYS A 213 -19.84 -16.60 11.57
CA LYS A 213 -19.23 -17.44 12.61
C LYS A 213 -20.16 -18.61 12.93
N ASN A 214 -19.62 -19.82 12.96
CA ASN A 214 -20.34 -21.02 13.40
C ASN A 214 -20.09 -21.30 14.90
N ILE A 215 -20.74 -22.33 15.44
CA ILE A 215 -20.60 -22.71 16.86
C ILE A 215 -19.17 -23.09 17.26
N ASN A 216 -18.39 -23.68 16.36
CA ASN A 216 -17.00 -24.05 16.62
C ASN A 216 -16.11 -22.80 16.68
N ASP A 217 -16.38 -21.80 15.83
CA ASP A 217 -15.68 -20.51 15.87
C ASP A 217 -15.94 -19.82 17.21
N LEU A 218 -17.19 -19.83 17.70
CA LEU A 218 -17.55 -19.25 19.00
C LEU A 218 -16.90 -20.01 20.17
N LYS A 219 -16.83 -21.35 20.11
CA LYS A 219 -16.13 -22.15 21.12
C LYS A 219 -14.64 -21.80 21.15
N ARG A 220 -14.00 -21.68 19.98
CA ARG A 220 -12.59 -21.27 19.88
C ARG A 220 -12.37 -19.86 20.43
N GLU A 221 -13.24 -18.92 20.10
CA GLU A 221 -13.19 -17.55 20.61
C GLU A 221 -13.32 -17.52 22.14
N LYS A 222 -14.25 -18.30 22.72
CA LYS A 222 -14.37 -18.46 24.17
C LYS A 222 -13.06 -18.97 24.79
N THR A 223 -12.46 -20.01 24.22
CA THR A 223 -11.19 -20.56 24.74
C THR A 223 -10.08 -19.51 24.70
N LEU A 224 -9.93 -18.79 23.59
CA LEU A 224 -8.92 -17.73 23.44
C LEU A 224 -9.11 -16.59 24.45
N LEU A 225 -10.37 -16.19 24.70
CA LEU A 225 -10.68 -15.14 25.69
C LEU A 225 -10.37 -15.61 27.11
N LEU A 226 -10.70 -16.85 27.46
CA LEU A 226 -10.36 -17.43 28.76
C LEU A 226 -8.85 -17.50 28.97
N GLU A 227 -8.10 -17.92 27.95
CA GLU A 227 -6.63 -17.89 27.98
C GLU A 227 -6.10 -16.46 28.13
N SER A 228 -6.71 -15.47 27.47
CA SER A 228 -6.29 -14.07 27.54
C SER A 228 -6.55 -13.42 28.90
N LEU A 229 -7.51 -13.90 29.70
CA LEU A 229 -7.77 -13.41 31.05
C LEU A 229 -6.64 -13.78 32.02
N ASN A 230 -6.01 -14.93 31.80
CA ASN A 230 -4.94 -15.43 32.65
C ASN A 230 -3.54 -14.91 32.27
N ARG A 231 -3.43 -14.12 31.19
CA ARG A 231 -2.15 -13.54 30.77
C ARG A 231 -1.78 -12.37 31.70
N PRO A 232 -0.61 -12.42 32.38
CA PRO A 232 -0.14 -11.29 33.17
C PRO A 232 0.08 -10.08 32.26
N ARG A 233 -0.26 -8.88 32.75
CA ARG A 233 -0.13 -7.63 32.02
C ARG A 233 0.72 -6.64 32.79
N VAL A 234 1.56 -5.92 32.05
CA VAL A 234 2.36 -4.81 32.55
C VAL A 234 1.59 -3.51 32.31
N LYS A 235 1.79 -2.50 33.16
CA LYS A 235 1.14 -1.19 32.97
C LYS A 235 1.71 -0.49 31.74
N THR A 236 0.86 0.20 30.98
CA THR A 236 1.26 0.86 29.71
C THR A 236 2.44 1.81 29.86
N TYR A 237 2.51 2.61 30.94
CA TYR A 237 3.63 3.53 31.13
C TYR A 237 4.97 2.79 31.28
N GLN A 238 5.00 1.65 31.96
CA GLN A 238 6.23 0.85 32.13
C GLN A 238 6.68 0.24 30.79
N ILE A 239 5.72 -0.15 29.94
CA ILE A 239 6.01 -0.64 28.59
C ILE A 239 6.60 0.49 27.74
N VAL A 240 5.98 1.68 27.76
CA VAL A 240 6.46 2.84 26.99
C VAL A 240 7.85 3.27 27.46
N GLU A 241 8.07 3.36 28.77
CA GLU A 241 9.38 3.70 29.34
C GLU A 241 10.44 2.67 28.95
N SER A 242 10.13 1.37 29.07
CA SER A 242 11.04 0.29 28.66
C SER A 242 11.36 0.33 27.16
N LEU A 243 10.38 0.64 26.31
CA LEU A 243 10.61 0.76 24.86
C LEU A 243 11.46 1.99 24.52
N LEU A 244 11.24 3.11 25.19
CA LEU A 244 12.04 4.32 25.00
C LEU A 244 13.50 4.10 25.41
N ASN A 245 13.72 3.48 26.57
CA ASN A 245 15.07 3.15 27.03
C ASN A 245 15.77 2.20 26.05
N HIS A 246 15.05 1.18 25.56
CA HIS A 246 15.58 0.28 24.53
C HIS A 246 15.96 1.04 23.25
N CYS A 247 15.09 1.94 22.74
CA CYS A 247 15.45 2.74 21.57
C CYS A 247 16.69 3.62 21.83
N GLN A 248 16.83 4.20 23.03
CA GLN A 248 17.98 5.05 23.39
C GLN A 248 19.28 4.25 23.50
N GLU A 249 19.25 3.05 24.06
CA GLU A 249 20.42 2.17 24.16
C GLU A 249 20.89 1.70 22.77
N TYR A 250 19.96 1.49 21.83
CA TYR A 250 20.28 0.91 20.52
C TYR A 250 20.46 1.96 19.41
N ILE A 251 20.18 3.25 19.66
CA ILE A 251 20.19 4.29 18.63
C ILE A 251 21.55 4.43 17.94
N GLU A 252 22.65 4.23 18.67
CA GLU A 252 24.01 4.31 18.12
C GLU A 252 24.36 3.16 17.15
N PHE A 253 23.53 2.10 17.11
CA PHE A 253 23.69 0.96 16.20
C PHE A 253 22.74 1.02 15.00
N ASP A 254 21.84 2.01 14.97
CA ASP A 254 20.90 2.18 13.86
C ASP A 254 21.54 2.96 12.70
N ALA A 255 21.78 2.24 11.61
CA ALA A 255 22.39 2.77 10.40
C ALA A 255 21.54 3.86 9.70
N PHE A 256 20.23 3.90 9.94
CA PHE A 256 19.35 4.93 9.38
C PHE A 256 19.37 6.23 10.18
N VAL A 257 19.69 6.16 11.49
CA VAL A 257 19.59 7.31 12.40
C VAL A 257 20.95 8.00 12.56
N VAL A 258 21.99 7.25 12.94
CA VAL A 258 23.32 7.82 13.26
C VAL A 258 24.30 7.68 12.09
N GLY A 259 23.99 6.80 11.13
CA GLY A 259 24.91 6.42 10.05
C GLY A 259 25.92 5.37 10.50
N VAL A 260 26.79 4.95 9.58
CA VAL A 260 27.75 3.85 9.81
C VAL A 260 29.14 4.21 9.28
N LEU A 261 30.17 3.69 9.95
CA LEU A 261 31.57 3.86 9.56
C LEU A 261 32.13 2.56 8.94
N PRO A 262 32.97 2.63 7.89
CA PRO A 262 33.48 3.85 7.26
C PRO A 262 32.44 4.60 6.42
N SER A 263 31.49 3.88 5.84
CA SER A 263 30.36 4.44 5.08
C SER A 263 29.25 3.40 4.93
N ASN A 264 28.06 3.84 4.50
CA ASN A 264 26.96 2.94 4.15
C ASN A 264 27.20 2.32 2.75
N PRO A 265 27.34 0.99 2.63
CA PRO A 265 27.60 0.33 1.35
C PRO A 265 26.52 0.59 0.30
N TRP A 266 25.26 0.77 0.72
CA TRP A 266 24.13 1.04 -0.19
C TRP A 266 24.14 2.45 -0.80
N ILE A 267 24.96 3.35 -0.26
CA ILE A 267 25.06 4.75 -0.73
C ILE A 267 26.39 4.98 -1.46
N THR A 268 27.45 4.35 -0.96
CA THR A 268 28.84 4.63 -1.40
C THR A 268 29.45 3.53 -2.25
N GLU A 269 28.77 2.38 -2.40
CA GLU A 269 29.26 1.19 -3.10
C GLU A 269 30.57 0.61 -2.49
N ASP A 270 30.98 1.06 -1.30
CA ASP A 270 32.09 0.51 -0.53
C ASP A 270 31.61 -0.61 0.39
N THR A 271 32.10 -1.83 0.16
CA THR A 271 31.70 -3.03 0.92
C THR A 271 32.51 -3.26 2.20
N THR A 272 33.45 -2.36 2.54
CA THR A 272 34.35 -2.48 3.70
C THR A 272 33.58 -2.71 5.01
N LEU A 273 32.46 -2.02 5.23
CA LEU A 273 31.60 -2.22 6.41
C LEU A 273 31.17 -3.69 6.59
N TRP A 274 30.78 -4.36 5.50
CA TRP A 274 30.34 -5.76 5.53
C TRP A 274 31.49 -6.71 5.79
N THR A 275 32.68 -6.42 5.25
CA THR A 275 33.89 -7.20 5.54
C THR A 275 34.27 -7.12 7.02
N LEU A 276 34.23 -5.92 7.61
CA LEU A 276 34.52 -5.69 9.03
C LEU A 276 33.48 -6.34 9.96
N ASN A 277 32.23 -6.42 9.52
CA ASN A 277 31.12 -6.99 10.30
C ASN A 277 30.72 -8.39 9.81
N ASN A 278 31.63 -9.15 9.21
CA ASN A 278 31.37 -10.53 8.80
C ASN A 278 30.95 -11.39 10.00
N ARG A 279 30.21 -12.48 9.78
CA ARG A 279 29.62 -13.29 10.86
C ARG A 279 30.66 -13.78 11.86
N GLU A 280 31.81 -14.21 11.36
CA GLU A 280 32.96 -14.61 12.16
C GLU A 280 34.16 -13.77 11.76
N VAL A 281 34.73 -13.04 12.72
CA VAL A 281 35.91 -12.20 12.55
C VAL A 281 36.88 -12.45 13.69
N ASP A 282 38.18 -12.38 13.39
CA ASP A 282 39.22 -12.54 14.42
C ASP A 282 39.31 -11.33 15.35
N VAL A 283 39.04 -10.13 14.81
CA VAL A 283 39.02 -8.87 15.56
C VAL A 283 37.68 -8.19 15.33
N PRO A 284 36.75 -8.22 16.31
CA PRO A 284 35.48 -7.51 16.21
C PRO A 284 35.68 -6.00 16.28
N THR A 285 34.79 -5.24 15.65
CA THR A 285 34.76 -3.78 15.76
C THR A 285 34.35 -3.35 17.16
N GLU A 286 34.78 -2.15 17.59
CA GLU A 286 34.40 -1.61 18.91
C GLU A 286 32.88 -1.53 19.07
N GLN A 287 32.17 -1.04 18.03
CA GLN A 287 30.72 -0.95 18.02
C GLN A 287 30.07 -2.33 18.23
N ARG A 288 30.56 -3.37 17.54
CA ARG A 288 30.05 -4.73 17.73
C ARG A 288 30.24 -5.25 19.16
N VAL A 289 31.39 -4.96 19.78
CA VAL A 289 31.65 -5.34 21.18
C VAL A 289 30.77 -4.55 22.17
N LYS A 290 30.53 -3.25 21.93
CA LYS A 290 29.60 -2.45 22.73
C LYS A 290 28.19 -3.03 22.73
N LEU A 291 27.71 -3.51 21.58
CA LEU A 291 26.41 -4.16 21.46
C LEU A 291 26.31 -5.39 22.36
N TRP A 292 27.37 -6.21 22.46
CA TRP A 292 27.40 -7.36 23.37
C TRP A 292 27.28 -6.98 24.84
N ALA A 293 27.72 -5.77 25.22
CA ALA A 293 27.64 -5.28 26.59
C ALA A 293 26.23 -4.83 26.99
N ILE A 294 25.33 -4.59 26.02
CA ILE A 294 23.95 -4.18 26.27
C ILE A 294 23.15 -5.34 26.86
N SER A 295 23.26 -6.53 26.26
CA SER A 295 22.58 -7.70 26.79
C SER A 295 23.31 -9.01 26.50
N LEU A 296 23.09 -10.01 27.38
CA LEU A 296 23.54 -11.38 27.13
C LEU A 296 22.90 -11.96 25.85
N GLU A 297 21.70 -11.52 25.48
CA GLU A 297 21.04 -11.99 24.26
C GLU A 297 21.79 -11.52 23.01
N ASP A 298 22.27 -10.26 22.96
CA ASP A 298 23.06 -9.74 21.85
C ASP A 298 24.39 -10.50 21.71
N LEU A 299 25.08 -10.70 22.84
CA LEU A 299 26.30 -11.51 22.89
C LEU A 299 26.06 -12.94 22.37
N LEU A 300 24.94 -13.56 22.76
CA LEU A 300 24.59 -14.94 22.39
C LEU A 300 23.98 -15.06 20.98
N ASN A 301 23.56 -13.96 20.36
CA ASN A 301 23.11 -13.93 18.97
C ASN A 301 24.27 -13.72 17.98
N ASP A 302 25.41 -13.23 18.46
CA ASP A 302 26.63 -13.03 17.69
C ASP A 302 27.52 -14.30 17.68
N PRO A 303 27.84 -14.90 16.52
CA PRO A 303 28.74 -16.06 16.44
C PRO A 303 30.14 -15.80 17.03
N THR A 304 30.68 -14.59 16.84
CA THR A 304 31.98 -14.19 17.39
C THR A 304 31.86 -13.95 18.90
N GLY A 305 30.78 -13.27 19.33
CA GLY A 305 30.50 -13.04 20.75
C GLY A 305 30.38 -14.33 21.55
N ILE A 306 29.67 -15.33 21.01
CA ILE A 306 29.56 -16.67 21.60
C ILE A 306 30.93 -17.37 21.75
N LYS A 307 31.82 -17.26 20.76
CA LYS A 307 33.17 -17.86 20.81
C LYS A 307 34.00 -17.20 21.89
N GLU A 308 33.97 -15.87 21.96
CA GLU A 308 34.69 -15.10 22.97
C GLU A 308 34.17 -15.35 24.38
N PHE A 309 32.86 -15.45 24.55
CA PHE A 309 32.25 -15.77 25.84
C PHE A 309 32.60 -17.19 26.30
N GLU A 310 32.55 -18.19 25.40
CA GLU A 310 33.01 -19.54 25.73
C GLU A 310 34.49 -19.56 26.10
N ARG A 311 35.33 -18.84 25.34
CA ARG A 311 36.77 -18.73 25.61
C ARG A 311 37.02 -18.18 27.01
N TYR A 312 36.31 -17.13 27.40
CA TYR A 312 36.35 -16.58 28.75
C TYR A 312 35.94 -17.61 29.81
N LEU A 313 34.77 -18.25 29.65
CA LEU A 313 34.28 -19.26 30.61
C LEU A 313 35.20 -20.48 30.74
N ARG A 314 35.96 -20.83 29.69
CA ARG A 314 36.97 -21.90 29.77
C ARG A 314 38.12 -21.52 30.71
N THR A 315 38.51 -20.25 30.75
CA THR A 315 39.57 -19.78 31.67
C THR A 315 39.14 -19.85 33.13
N GLU A 316 37.83 -19.78 33.40
CA GLU A 316 37.24 -19.89 34.74
C GLU A 316 36.68 -21.30 35.04
N TYR A 317 36.93 -22.28 34.17
CA TYR A 317 36.42 -23.65 34.30
C TYR A 317 34.88 -23.73 34.46
N SER A 318 34.15 -22.78 33.84
CA SER A 318 32.68 -22.60 33.99
C SER A 318 31.89 -22.76 32.67
N HIS A 319 32.55 -23.26 31.62
CA HIS A 319 32.02 -23.35 30.26
C HIS A 319 30.91 -24.41 30.03
N GLU A 320 30.64 -25.28 31.00
CA GLU A 320 29.62 -26.34 30.86
C GLU A 320 28.22 -25.79 30.56
N ASN A 321 27.84 -24.68 31.21
CA ASN A 321 26.53 -24.04 31.02
C ASN A 321 26.32 -23.53 29.60
N ILE A 322 27.34 -22.91 29.00
CA ILE A 322 27.23 -22.41 27.62
C ILE A 322 27.22 -23.56 26.61
N LEU A 323 27.95 -24.66 26.87
CA LEU A 323 27.90 -25.86 26.05
C LEU A 323 26.52 -26.52 26.10
N PHE A 324 25.92 -26.59 27.29
CA PHE A 324 24.55 -27.06 27.47
C PHE A 324 23.56 -26.21 26.66
N TRP A 325 23.63 -24.89 26.80
CA TRP A 325 22.76 -23.97 26.06
C TRP A 325 22.92 -24.14 24.54
N LYS A 326 24.15 -24.26 24.02
CA LYS A 326 24.41 -24.53 22.60
C LYS A 326 23.78 -25.84 22.12
N ALA A 327 23.88 -26.90 22.91
CA ALA A 327 23.28 -28.18 22.59
C ALA A 327 21.75 -28.07 22.49
N VAL A 328 21.10 -27.38 23.45
CA VAL A 328 19.65 -27.14 23.42
C VAL A 328 19.25 -26.28 22.20
N GLN A 329 20.01 -25.24 21.87
CA GLN A 329 19.74 -24.43 20.68
C GLN A 329 19.85 -25.24 19.38
N SER A 330 20.86 -26.12 19.28
CA SER A 330 21.02 -27.03 18.14
C SER A 330 19.85 -28.02 18.01
N LEU A 331 19.32 -28.50 19.13
CA LEU A 331 18.12 -29.34 19.15
C LEU A 331 16.89 -28.56 18.68
N ARG A 332 16.66 -27.37 19.24
CA ARG A 332 15.51 -26.51 18.89
C ARG A 332 15.48 -26.09 17.42
N ARG A 333 16.65 -25.82 16.83
CA ARG A 333 16.79 -25.40 15.42
C ARG A 333 17.01 -26.59 14.44
N GLY A 334 17.09 -27.82 14.94
CA GLY A 334 17.34 -29.01 14.13
C GLY A 334 16.11 -29.48 13.35
N GLY A 335 16.34 -30.29 12.32
CA GLY A 335 15.27 -30.98 11.60
C GLY A 335 14.59 -32.04 12.48
N LYS A 336 13.31 -32.34 12.23
CA LYS A 336 12.56 -33.34 13.00
C LYS A 336 13.23 -34.72 13.03
N SER A 337 13.92 -35.09 11.96
CA SER A 337 14.69 -36.35 11.83
C SER A 337 15.87 -36.45 12.79
N ASP A 338 16.40 -35.32 13.25
CA ASP A 338 17.64 -35.27 14.03
C ASP A 338 17.38 -35.13 15.52
N ILE A 339 16.12 -34.92 15.93
CA ILE A 339 15.73 -34.69 17.32
C ILE A 339 16.19 -35.85 18.20
N GLU A 340 15.92 -37.09 17.78
CA GLU A 340 16.25 -38.28 18.57
C GLU A 340 17.78 -38.47 18.72
N LYS A 341 18.53 -38.28 17.63
CA LYS A 341 20.00 -38.36 17.66
C LYS A 341 20.63 -37.25 18.53
N LYS A 342 20.16 -36.02 18.39
CA LYS A 342 20.65 -34.87 19.18
C LYS A 342 20.25 -34.99 20.65
N PHE A 343 19.08 -35.53 20.95
CA PHE A 343 18.63 -35.81 22.31
C PHE A 343 19.50 -36.91 22.97
N MET A 344 19.85 -37.97 22.23
CA MET A 344 20.78 -39.00 22.73
C MET A 344 22.17 -38.44 23.04
N ILE A 345 22.72 -37.59 22.17
CA ILE A 345 24.02 -36.92 22.43
C ILE A 345 23.92 -36.00 23.65
N PHE A 346 22.80 -35.31 23.80
CA PHE A 346 22.53 -34.46 24.96
C PHE A 346 22.48 -35.27 26.27
N THR A 347 21.77 -36.41 26.31
CA THR A 347 21.72 -37.25 27.52
C THR A 347 23.07 -37.89 27.84
N MET A 348 23.86 -38.29 26.83
CA MET A 348 25.21 -38.82 27.05
C MET A 348 26.15 -37.80 27.69
N ASN A 349 26.07 -36.53 27.27
CA ASN A 349 26.97 -35.48 27.75
C ASN A 349 26.62 -34.92 29.14
N PHE A 350 25.36 -35.04 29.59
CA PHE A 350 24.86 -34.45 30.84
C PHE A 350 24.27 -35.48 31.82
N SER A 351 24.61 -36.76 31.67
CA SER A 351 24.18 -37.82 32.59
C SER A 351 24.97 -37.81 33.92
N PRO A 352 24.34 -38.20 35.04
CA PRO A 352 24.93 -38.14 36.39
C PRO A 352 26.15 -39.04 36.62
N GLN A 353 26.62 -39.78 35.61
CA GLN A 353 27.79 -40.67 35.68
C GLN A 353 29.06 -40.11 35.00
N MET A 354 29.03 -38.89 34.49
CA MET A 354 30.23 -38.24 33.95
C MET A 354 31.09 -37.65 35.09
N PRO A 355 32.41 -37.91 35.12
CA PRO A 355 33.31 -37.11 35.94
C PRO A 355 33.33 -35.68 35.38
N LEU A 356 32.97 -34.71 36.20
CA LEU A 356 33.26 -33.29 35.94
C LEU A 356 34.75 -33.19 35.62
N VAL A 357 35.08 -32.85 34.37
CA VAL A 357 36.46 -32.64 33.95
C VAL A 357 36.93 -31.38 34.67
N LYS A 358 37.66 -31.59 35.77
CA LYS A 358 38.34 -30.52 36.53
C LYS A 358 39.34 -29.77 35.66
#